data_AF-A0A537DKF4-F1
#
_entry.id   AF-A0A537DKF4-F1
#
_cell.length_a   1.000
_cell.length_b   1.000
_cell.length_c   1.000
_cell.angle_alpha   90.00
_cell.angle_beta   90.00
_cell.angle_gamma   90.00
#
_symmetry.space_group_name_H-M   'P 1'
#
loop_
_entity.id
_entity.type
_entity.pdbx_description
1 polymer ?
#
loop_
_entity_poly.entity_id
_entity_poly.type
_entity_poly.pdbx_seq_one_letter_code
_entity_poly.pdbx_strand_id
1 'polypeptide(L)'
;MNQATVTIRLLEGAFFLASLAQPEDNSRLQPYIHCDGFAGGVRGVTLDRRPPTAQPWREVSSGGRTWRVSVVEGYRVMYSYPRTYPFANLKAERSDPAKYAADKQVVMRSLEELAGADGNTELAGFSNQGFSGQTVTKKELAGSTIGITQIFSDRDLVIVTIFFLNQAPQNRKFETYEEFIALRDDFVRGYIECVAKKIIRRRK
;
A
#
# COMPACT_ATOMS: atom_id res chain seq x y z
N MET A 1 -44.22 34.53 59.69
CA MET A 1 -44.76 33.19 59.39
C MET A 1 -45.29 33.19 57.97
N ASN A 2 -44.58 32.53 57.05
CA ASN A 2 -45.10 31.63 56.01
C ASN A 2 -44.00 31.42 54.96
N GLN A 3 -43.43 30.21 54.99
CA GLN A 3 -42.55 29.68 53.97
C GLN A 3 -43.40 29.24 52.78
N ALA A 4 -42.98 29.59 51.56
CA ALA A 4 -43.51 29.01 50.34
C ALA A 4 -42.35 28.31 49.61
N THR A 5 -42.38 26.99 49.67
CA THR A 5 -41.45 26.07 49.01
C THR A 5 -41.70 26.10 47.50
N VAL A 6 -40.68 26.46 46.72
CA VAL A 6 -40.71 26.35 45.25
C VAL A 6 -39.96 25.09 44.86
N THR A 7 -40.70 24.11 44.35
CA THR A 7 -40.17 22.83 43.85
C THR A 7 -39.57 23.04 42.46
N ILE A 8 -38.25 23.00 42.35
CA ILE A 8 -37.52 23.05 41.07
C ILE A 8 -37.65 21.68 40.38
N ARG A 9 -38.32 21.64 39.23
CA ARG A 9 -38.29 20.47 38.34
C ARG A 9 -36.96 20.44 37.59
N LEU A 10 -36.16 19.40 37.83
CA LEU A 10 -34.99 19.05 37.02
C LEU A 10 -35.46 18.65 35.61
N LEU A 11 -35.04 19.42 34.61
CA LEU A 11 -35.08 19.02 33.20
C LEU A 11 -33.87 18.13 32.94
N GLU A 12 -34.11 16.83 32.79
CA GLU A 12 -33.12 15.87 32.31
C GLU A 12 -32.76 16.18 30.85
N GLY A 13 -31.63 16.83 30.64
CA GLY A 13 -31.03 17.01 29.33
C GLY A 13 -30.29 15.75 28.90
N ALA A 14 -30.94 14.90 28.09
CA ALA A 14 -30.27 13.80 27.40
C ALA A 14 -29.34 14.36 26.32
N PHE A 15 -28.04 14.45 26.62
CA PHE A 15 -26.99 14.68 25.63
C PHE A 15 -26.82 13.39 24.80
N PHE A 16 -27.51 13.32 23.67
CA PHE A 16 -27.24 12.32 22.64
C PHE A 16 -25.89 12.62 21.99
N LEU A 17 -24.85 11.90 22.42
CA LEU A 17 -23.61 11.77 21.67
C LEU A 17 -23.90 10.95 20.41
N ALA A 18 -24.22 11.61 19.31
CA ALA A 18 -24.25 10.98 18.00
C ALA A 18 -22.83 10.58 17.61
N SER A 19 -22.50 9.29 17.81
CA SER A 19 -21.30 8.69 17.22
C SER A 19 -21.43 8.79 15.70
N LEU A 20 -20.63 9.65 15.08
CA LEU A 20 -20.44 9.63 13.63
C LEU A 20 -19.64 8.38 13.28
N ALA A 21 -20.33 7.24 13.16
CA ALA A 21 -19.78 6.07 12.51
C ALA A 21 -19.38 6.50 11.09
N GLN A 22 -18.07 6.54 10.81
CA GLN A 22 -17.60 6.71 9.45
C GLN A 22 -18.20 5.56 8.62
N PRO A 23 -18.78 5.83 7.44
CA PRO A 23 -19.32 4.76 6.61
C PRO A 23 -18.22 3.74 6.39
N GLU A 24 -18.48 2.48 6.73
CA GLU A 24 -17.54 1.40 6.45
C GLU A 24 -17.19 1.46 4.97
N ASP A 25 -15.93 1.75 4.68
CA ASP A 25 -15.44 1.74 3.31
C ASP A 25 -15.49 0.28 2.84
N ASN A 26 -16.57 -0.08 2.14
CA ASN A 26 -16.79 -1.38 1.50
C ASN A 26 -15.80 -1.68 0.37
N SER A 27 -14.72 -0.90 0.27
CA SER A 27 -13.59 -1.13 -0.59
C SER A 27 -13.09 -2.57 -0.53
N ARG A 28 -12.87 -3.12 -1.72
CA ARG A 28 -12.18 -4.40 -1.89
C ARG A 28 -10.69 -4.28 -1.59
N LEU A 29 -10.15 -3.07 -1.49
CA LEU A 29 -8.74 -2.81 -1.19
C LEU A 29 -8.42 -2.82 0.30
N GLN A 30 -9.40 -2.84 1.21
CA GLN A 30 -9.18 -2.86 2.66
C GLN A 30 -8.12 -3.89 3.14
N PRO A 31 -8.07 -5.15 2.64
CA PRO A 31 -7.02 -6.09 3.02
C PRO A 31 -5.60 -5.66 2.63
N TYR A 32 -5.47 -4.85 1.59
CA TYR A 32 -4.20 -4.41 0.99
C TYR A 32 -3.65 -3.12 1.61
N ILE A 33 -4.47 -2.36 2.33
CA ILE A 33 -4.10 -1.02 2.81
C ILE A 33 -3.98 -0.92 4.34
N HIS A 34 -4.41 -1.96 5.07
CA HIS A 34 -4.38 -1.99 6.53
C HIS A 34 -3.51 -3.13 7.06
N CYS A 35 -2.22 -3.11 6.75
CA CYS A 35 -1.25 -4.08 7.26
C CYS A 35 -0.19 -3.39 8.09
N ASP A 36 -0.03 -3.76 9.36
CA ASP A 36 0.90 -3.10 10.28
C ASP A 36 1.61 -4.12 11.17
N GLY A 37 2.74 -3.72 11.75
CA GLY A 37 3.43 -4.47 12.79
C GLY A 37 4.23 -5.69 12.30
N PHE A 38 4.41 -5.85 11.00
CA PHE A 38 5.22 -6.92 10.40
C PHE A 38 6.68 -6.48 10.21
N ALA A 39 7.54 -7.42 9.79
CA ALA A 39 8.95 -7.18 9.39
C ALA A 39 9.77 -6.32 10.37
N GLY A 40 9.64 -6.50 11.68
CA GLY A 40 10.34 -5.64 12.66
C GLY A 40 9.57 -4.38 13.05
N GLY A 41 8.25 -4.38 12.88
CA GLY A 41 7.35 -3.36 13.41
C GLY A 41 7.06 -2.20 12.46
N VAL A 42 7.19 -2.42 11.14
CA VAL A 42 6.83 -1.41 10.14
C VAL A 42 5.34 -1.07 10.23
N ARG A 43 4.98 0.19 10.01
CA ARG A 43 3.58 0.66 10.05
C ARG A 43 3.28 1.65 8.95
N GLY A 44 2.03 1.67 8.50
CA GLY A 44 1.49 2.72 7.64
C GLY A 44 1.44 4.04 8.42
N VAL A 45 2.14 5.06 7.93
CA VAL A 45 2.19 6.40 8.54
C VAL A 45 1.34 7.42 7.77
N THR A 46 1.02 7.14 6.51
CA THR A 46 0.00 7.86 5.74
C THR A 46 -0.82 6.89 4.92
N LEU A 47 -2.09 7.21 4.72
CA LEU A 47 -3.02 6.46 3.87
C LEU A 47 -3.84 7.47 3.06
N ASP A 48 -3.55 7.56 1.77
CA ASP A 48 -4.21 8.49 0.85
C ASP A 48 -5.05 7.73 -0.15
N ARG A 49 -6.35 8.05 -0.23
CA ARG A 49 -7.21 7.54 -1.29
C ARG A 49 -6.93 8.29 -2.60
N ARG A 50 -6.90 7.57 -3.72
CA ARG A 50 -6.88 8.19 -5.06
C ARG A 50 -8.10 9.11 -5.19
N PRO A 51 -7.93 10.38 -5.59
CA PRO A 51 -9.05 11.31 -5.70
C PRO A 51 -10.15 10.77 -6.62
N PRO A 52 -11.44 10.90 -6.25
CA PRO A 52 -12.55 10.46 -7.11
C PRO A 52 -12.60 11.17 -8.47
N THR A 53 -12.02 12.36 -8.56
CA THR A 53 -11.93 13.18 -9.78
C THR A 53 -10.74 12.82 -10.67
N ALA A 54 -9.84 11.93 -10.21
CA ALA A 54 -8.72 11.49 -11.02
C ALA A 54 -9.22 10.68 -12.22
N GLN A 55 -8.46 10.73 -13.32
CA GLN A 55 -8.72 9.84 -14.46
C GLN A 55 -8.80 8.37 -13.98
N PRO A 56 -9.68 7.53 -14.56
CA PRO A 56 -9.86 6.13 -14.15
C PRO A 56 -8.71 5.21 -14.63
N TRP A 57 -7.54 5.81 -14.86
CA TRP A 57 -6.32 5.17 -15.33
C TRP A 57 -5.11 5.98 -14.88
N ARG A 58 -3.94 5.34 -14.92
CA ARG A 58 -2.64 6.01 -14.82
C ARG A 58 -1.78 5.68 -16.03
N GLU A 59 -0.80 6.53 -16.29
CA GLU A 59 0.19 6.26 -17.31
C GLU A 59 1.30 5.36 -16.77
N VAL A 60 1.78 4.49 -17.64
CA VAL A 60 2.99 3.70 -17.47
C VAL A 60 3.82 3.95 -18.72
N SER A 61 5.03 4.46 -18.55
CA SER A 61 5.94 4.74 -19.65
C SER A 61 7.17 3.87 -19.53
N SER A 62 7.52 3.21 -20.62
CA SER A 62 8.72 2.39 -20.73
C SER A 62 9.07 2.16 -22.21
N GLY A 63 10.36 2.05 -22.52
CA GLY A 63 10.83 1.85 -23.89
C GLY A 63 10.37 2.92 -24.89
N GLY A 64 10.19 4.17 -24.45
CA GLY A 64 9.69 5.27 -25.29
C GLY A 64 8.20 5.20 -25.63
N ARG A 65 7.45 4.29 -25.01
CA ARG A 65 6.00 4.13 -25.18
C ARG A 65 5.28 4.45 -23.88
N THR A 66 4.05 4.93 -24.00
CA THR A 66 3.17 5.17 -22.86
C THR A 66 1.88 4.36 -23.02
N TRP A 67 1.52 3.64 -21.97
CA TRP A 67 0.29 2.88 -21.86
C TRP A 67 -0.58 3.45 -20.76
N ARG A 68 -1.90 3.25 -20.88
CA ARG A 68 -2.87 3.54 -19.82
C ARG A 68 -3.21 2.25 -19.10
N VAL A 69 -2.96 2.22 -17.79
CA VAL A 69 -3.33 1.13 -16.90
C VAL A 69 -4.57 1.54 -16.12
N SER A 70 -5.61 0.73 -16.12
CA SER A 70 -6.85 1.08 -15.44
C SER A 70 -6.69 1.09 -13.92
N VAL A 71 -7.35 2.06 -13.27
CA VAL A 71 -7.37 2.21 -11.81
C VAL A 71 -8.79 2.63 -11.42
N VAL A 72 -9.65 1.64 -11.16
CA VAL A 72 -11.03 1.88 -10.71
C VAL A 72 -11.05 2.38 -9.28
N GLU A 73 -10.09 1.91 -8.49
CA GLU A 73 -9.91 2.32 -7.10
C GLU A 73 -8.42 2.25 -6.77
N GLY A 74 -7.91 3.18 -5.97
CA GLY A 74 -6.51 3.17 -5.59
C GLY A 74 -6.25 3.84 -4.25
N TYR A 75 -5.22 3.36 -3.56
CA TYR A 75 -4.72 3.92 -2.32
C TYR A 75 -3.20 3.97 -2.36
N ARG A 76 -2.64 4.98 -1.69
CA ARG A 76 -1.21 5.09 -1.38
C ARG A 76 -1.01 4.93 0.11
N VAL A 77 -0.08 4.07 0.51
CA VAL A 77 0.35 3.88 1.90
C VAL A 77 1.84 4.15 2.00
N MET A 78 2.24 5.10 2.84
CA MET A 78 3.64 5.28 3.20
C MET A 78 3.94 4.43 4.43
N TYR A 79 4.96 3.59 4.35
CA TYR A 79 5.38 2.72 5.45
C TYR A 79 6.69 3.19 6.05
N SER A 80 6.77 3.19 7.38
CA SER A 80 7.99 3.57 8.11
C SER A 80 8.26 2.64 9.28
N TYR A 81 9.54 2.49 9.62
CA TYR A 81 9.97 1.84 10.84
C TYR A 81 9.99 2.85 12.00
N PRO A 82 9.95 2.38 13.26
CA PRO A 82 10.02 3.28 14.41
C PRO A 82 11.23 4.23 14.33
N ARG A 83 10.97 5.53 14.39
CA ARG A 83 11.97 6.62 14.37
C ARG A 83 12.82 6.70 13.09
N THR A 84 12.30 6.23 11.95
CA THR A 84 12.96 6.41 10.65
C THR A 84 12.08 7.26 9.72
N TYR A 85 12.61 7.63 8.58
CA TYR A 85 11.80 8.14 7.47
C TYR A 85 11.06 6.99 6.76
N PRO A 86 10.11 7.29 5.86
CA PRO A 86 9.36 6.26 5.15
C PRO A 86 10.29 5.36 4.32
N PHE A 87 10.22 4.06 4.58
CA PHE A 87 10.97 3.01 3.90
C PHE A 87 10.33 2.60 2.57
N ALA A 88 9.00 2.54 2.52
CA ALA A 88 8.27 2.09 1.34
C ALA A 88 7.08 2.99 1.02
N ASN A 89 6.89 3.24 -0.28
CA ASN A 89 5.70 3.87 -0.85
C ASN A 89 4.91 2.80 -1.60
N LEU A 90 3.83 2.33 -0.99
CA LEU A 90 2.97 1.29 -1.54
C LEU A 90 1.77 1.92 -2.23
N LYS A 91 1.48 1.47 -3.45
CA LYS A 91 0.24 1.78 -4.17
C LYS A 91 -0.54 0.49 -4.36
N ALA A 92 -1.76 0.43 -3.84
CA ALA A 92 -2.69 -0.66 -4.08
C ALA A 92 -3.78 -0.17 -5.03
N GLU A 93 -3.94 -0.82 -6.17
CA GLU A 93 -4.83 -0.38 -7.25
C GLU A 93 -5.69 -1.53 -7.72
N ARG A 94 -7.01 -1.33 -7.76
CA ARG A 94 -7.95 -2.27 -8.37
C ARG A 94 -8.14 -1.91 -9.83
N SER A 95 -7.86 -2.85 -10.71
CA SER A 95 -8.08 -2.68 -12.15
C SER A 95 -9.54 -2.89 -12.52
N ASP A 96 -9.89 -2.39 -13.71
CA ASP A 96 -11.09 -2.76 -14.45
C ASP A 96 -11.03 -4.27 -14.77
N PRO A 97 -12.05 -5.07 -14.39
CA PRO A 97 -12.06 -6.50 -14.67
C PRO A 97 -11.86 -6.87 -16.14
N ALA A 98 -12.37 -6.05 -17.07
CA ALA A 98 -12.21 -6.30 -18.50
C ALA A 98 -10.77 -6.04 -19.00
N LYS A 99 -9.96 -5.30 -18.22
CA LYS A 99 -8.61 -4.87 -18.60
C LYS A 99 -7.51 -5.48 -17.75
N TYR A 100 -7.84 -6.07 -16.59
CA TYR A 100 -6.84 -6.57 -15.63
C TYR A 100 -5.73 -7.41 -16.25
N ALA A 101 -6.05 -8.36 -17.13
CA ALA A 101 -5.04 -9.20 -17.77
C ALA A 101 -4.06 -8.37 -18.62
N ALA A 102 -4.56 -7.40 -19.39
CA ALA A 102 -3.73 -6.51 -20.19
C ALA A 102 -2.95 -5.51 -19.33
N ASP A 103 -3.59 -4.96 -18.30
CA ASP A 103 -2.97 -4.06 -17.31
C ASP A 103 -1.79 -4.74 -16.60
N LYS A 104 -1.99 -5.98 -16.12
CA LYS A 104 -0.94 -6.81 -15.51
C LYS A 104 0.24 -6.97 -16.46
N GLN A 105 0.00 -7.34 -17.72
CA GLN A 105 1.06 -7.51 -18.72
C GLN A 105 1.83 -6.21 -18.99
N VAL A 106 1.14 -5.07 -19.11
CA VAL A 106 1.77 -3.76 -19.30
C VAL A 106 2.65 -3.40 -18.11
N VAL A 107 2.12 -3.55 -16.89
CA VAL A 107 2.84 -3.25 -15.65
C VAL A 107 4.06 -4.16 -15.49
N MET A 108 3.91 -5.45 -15.82
CA MET A 108 5.01 -6.41 -15.75
C MET A 108 6.13 -6.05 -16.72
N ARG A 109 5.79 -5.90 -18.00
CA ARG A 109 6.75 -5.58 -19.06
C ARG A 109 7.46 -4.26 -18.81
N SER A 110 6.73 -3.23 -18.35
CA SER A 110 7.34 -1.94 -18.05
C SER A 110 8.43 -2.04 -16.98
N LEU A 111 8.31 -2.95 -16.02
CA LEU A 111 9.34 -3.13 -15.00
C LEU A 111 10.53 -3.96 -15.54
N GLU A 112 10.27 -4.95 -16.39
CA GLU A 112 11.31 -5.71 -17.10
C GLU A 112 12.16 -4.78 -17.98
N GLU A 113 11.52 -3.91 -18.75
CA GLU A 113 12.18 -2.93 -19.61
C GLU A 113 12.94 -1.88 -18.79
N LEU A 114 12.39 -1.42 -17.66
CA LEU A 114 13.11 -0.53 -16.73
C LEU A 114 14.38 -1.20 -16.19
N ALA A 115 14.30 -2.47 -15.81
CA ALA A 115 15.44 -3.23 -15.31
C ALA A 115 16.54 -3.38 -16.38
N GLY A 116 16.12 -3.71 -17.62
CA GLY A 116 17.02 -3.84 -18.76
C GLY A 116 17.72 -2.54 -19.15
N ALA A 117 17.06 -1.38 -18.95
CA ALA A 117 17.61 -0.08 -19.29
C ALA A 117 18.60 0.50 -18.25
N ASP A 118 18.41 0.22 -16.96
CA ASP A 118 19.28 0.74 -15.88
C ASP A 118 20.67 0.05 -15.91
N GLY A 119 20.73 -1.23 -16.26
CA GLY A 119 21.98 -2.01 -16.33
C GLY A 119 22.60 -2.34 -14.96
N ASN A 120 22.23 -1.60 -13.90
CA ASN A 120 22.66 -1.80 -12.52
C ASN A 120 21.55 -2.38 -11.63
N THR A 121 20.68 -3.21 -12.20
CA THR A 121 19.58 -3.82 -11.47
C THR A 121 19.53 -5.34 -11.63
N GLU A 122 18.81 -5.98 -10.71
CA GLU A 122 18.44 -7.38 -10.76
C GLU A 122 16.92 -7.49 -10.73
N LEU A 123 16.37 -8.30 -11.63
CA LEU A 123 14.96 -8.62 -11.69
C LEU A 123 14.76 -10.07 -11.20
N ALA A 124 13.85 -10.26 -10.26
CA ALA A 124 13.46 -11.58 -9.77
C ALA A 124 11.94 -11.72 -9.70
N GLY A 125 11.41 -12.81 -10.24
CA GLY A 125 10.00 -13.18 -10.12
C GLY A 125 9.71 -14.02 -8.86
N PHE A 126 8.47 -13.99 -8.37
CA PHE A 126 8.02 -14.85 -7.28
C PHE A 126 6.55 -15.23 -7.39
N SER A 127 6.18 -16.29 -6.67
CA SER A 127 4.80 -16.70 -6.44
C SER A 127 4.66 -17.20 -5.01
N ASN A 128 3.69 -16.67 -4.26
CA ASN A 128 3.48 -17.00 -2.85
C ASN A 128 2.03 -16.73 -2.43
N GLN A 129 1.40 -17.66 -1.69
CA GLN A 129 0.06 -17.50 -1.09
C GLN A 129 -1.05 -17.01 -2.05
N GLY A 130 -1.00 -17.44 -3.32
CA GLY A 130 -1.97 -17.04 -4.35
C GLY A 130 -1.72 -15.65 -4.96
N PHE A 131 -0.55 -15.07 -4.70
CA PHE A 131 -0.04 -13.88 -5.36
C PHE A 131 1.12 -14.26 -6.27
N SER A 132 1.21 -13.59 -7.41
CA SER A 132 2.41 -13.60 -8.26
C SER A 132 3.04 -12.22 -8.26
N GLY A 133 4.33 -12.10 -8.52
CA GLY A 133 4.96 -10.80 -8.58
C GLY A 133 6.37 -10.83 -9.10
N GLN A 134 6.97 -9.66 -9.09
CA GLN A 134 8.36 -9.47 -9.46
C GLN A 134 8.96 -8.26 -8.75
N THR A 135 10.26 -8.30 -8.54
CA THR A 135 11.02 -7.26 -7.86
C THR A 135 12.22 -6.88 -8.71
N VAL A 136 12.36 -5.60 -8.99
CA VAL A 136 13.61 -5.00 -9.48
C VAL A 136 14.33 -4.38 -8.31
N THR A 137 15.63 -4.56 -8.23
CA THR A 137 16.45 -3.93 -7.20
C THR A 137 17.78 -3.52 -7.76
N LYS A 138 18.23 -2.32 -7.40
CA LYS A 138 19.56 -1.83 -7.75
C LYS A 138 20.61 -2.67 -7.04
N LYS A 139 21.77 -2.87 -7.66
CA LYS A 139 22.90 -3.59 -7.05
C LYS A 139 23.70 -2.73 -6.05
N GLU A 140 23.30 -1.47 -5.88
CA GLU A 140 23.92 -0.52 -4.98
C GLU A 140 22.87 0.42 -4.35
N LEU A 141 23.23 1.08 -3.24
CA LEU A 141 22.36 2.00 -2.52
C LEU A 141 22.38 3.42 -3.12
N ALA A 142 22.00 3.55 -4.39
CA ALA A 142 22.06 4.82 -5.13
C ALA A 142 20.71 5.30 -5.71
N GLY A 143 20.52 6.62 -5.73
CA GLY A 143 19.27 7.26 -6.12
C GLY A 143 18.21 7.23 -5.01
N SER A 144 17.00 7.71 -5.29
CA SER A 144 15.92 7.84 -4.30
C SER A 144 15.09 6.57 -4.12
N THR A 145 15.03 5.72 -5.16
CA THR A 145 14.36 4.41 -5.14
C THR A 145 15.38 3.36 -5.51
N ILE A 146 15.55 2.37 -4.64
CA ILE A 146 16.54 1.29 -4.76
C ILE A 146 15.91 -0.07 -5.01
N GLY A 147 14.59 -0.17 -4.92
CA GLY A 147 13.85 -1.35 -5.37
C GLY A 147 12.40 -1.02 -5.72
N ILE A 148 11.81 -1.83 -6.60
CA ILE A 148 10.40 -1.77 -6.96
C ILE A 148 9.87 -3.19 -6.96
N THR A 149 8.83 -3.46 -6.18
CA THR A 149 8.13 -4.74 -6.19
C THR A 149 6.70 -4.56 -6.71
N GLN A 150 6.31 -5.42 -7.64
CA GLN A 150 4.94 -5.56 -8.11
C GLN A 150 4.36 -6.88 -7.59
N ILE A 151 3.18 -6.81 -6.98
CA ILE A 151 2.41 -7.97 -6.51
C ILE A 151 1.05 -7.95 -7.20
N PHE A 152 0.66 -9.08 -7.74
CA PHE A 152 -0.57 -9.28 -8.49
C PHE A 152 -1.47 -10.26 -7.76
N SER A 153 -2.72 -9.86 -7.56
CA SER A 153 -3.77 -10.72 -7.03
C SER A 153 -4.82 -10.95 -8.11
N ASP A 154 -4.67 -12.03 -8.86
CA ASP A 154 -5.53 -12.31 -10.03
C ASP A 154 -6.99 -12.52 -9.63
N ARG A 155 -7.22 -13.07 -8.45
CA ARG A 155 -8.57 -13.29 -7.92
C ARG A 155 -9.30 -12.00 -7.57
N ASP A 156 -8.58 -11.04 -7.00
CA ASP A 156 -9.16 -9.79 -6.49
C ASP A 156 -8.99 -8.63 -7.49
N LEU A 157 -8.27 -8.88 -8.60
CA LEU A 157 -7.98 -7.94 -9.69
C LEU A 157 -7.21 -6.71 -9.20
N VAL A 158 -6.26 -6.96 -8.28
CA VAL A 158 -5.48 -5.91 -7.61
C VAL A 158 -4.02 -6.00 -8.05
N ILE A 159 -3.47 -4.84 -8.39
CA ILE A 159 -2.06 -4.60 -8.64
C ILE A 159 -1.52 -3.76 -7.49
N VAL A 160 -0.52 -4.29 -6.79
CA VAL A 160 0.23 -3.54 -5.77
C VAL A 160 1.60 -3.21 -6.34
N THR A 161 2.01 -1.94 -6.29
CA THR A 161 3.38 -1.51 -6.61
C THR A 161 4.00 -0.87 -5.39
N ILE A 162 5.16 -1.37 -4.95
CA ILE A 162 5.90 -0.90 -3.79
C ILE A 162 7.21 -0.31 -4.28
N PHE A 163 7.45 0.96 -3.98
CA PHE A 163 8.74 1.61 -4.20
C PHE A 163 9.51 1.63 -2.89
N PHE A 164 10.67 0.97 -2.86
CA PHE A 164 11.58 0.97 -1.72
C PHE A 164 12.53 2.16 -1.82
N LEU A 165 12.43 3.02 -0.84
CA LEU A 165 13.05 4.32 -0.83
C LEU A 165 14.44 4.23 -0.18
N ASN A 166 15.37 5.01 -0.69
CA ASN A 166 16.71 5.16 -0.14
C ASN A 166 16.81 6.51 0.56
N GLN A 167 16.77 6.49 1.89
CA GLN A 167 16.92 7.69 2.70
C GLN A 167 18.40 7.91 3.03
N ALA A 168 18.75 9.10 3.51
CA ALA A 168 20.08 9.33 4.06
C ALA A 168 20.36 8.33 5.21
N PRO A 169 21.60 7.84 5.39
CA PRO A 169 21.94 6.79 6.36
C PRO A 169 21.36 7.01 7.75
N GLN A 170 21.47 8.22 8.28
CA GLN A 170 20.97 8.58 9.61
C GLN A 170 19.44 8.51 9.77
N ASN A 171 18.69 8.38 8.68
CA ASN A 171 17.22 8.39 8.66
C ASN A 171 16.60 7.06 8.21
N ARG A 172 17.40 6.03 7.91
CA ARG A 172 16.93 4.73 7.42
C ARG A 172 17.19 3.61 8.43
N LYS A 173 16.62 2.44 8.14
CA LYS A 173 16.65 1.26 9.03
C LYS A 173 17.80 0.28 8.71
N PHE A 174 18.54 0.53 7.65
CA PHE A 174 19.60 -0.33 7.12
C PHE A 174 20.84 0.51 6.82
N GLU A 175 22.02 -0.07 6.99
CA GLU A 175 23.31 0.56 6.69
C GLU A 175 23.95 -0.04 5.44
N THR A 176 23.85 -1.36 5.27
CA THR A 176 24.47 -2.08 4.16
C THR A 176 23.47 -2.49 3.08
N TYR A 177 24.00 -2.91 1.94
CA TYR A 177 23.18 -3.42 0.83
C TYR A 177 22.48 -4.72 1.23
N GLU A 178 23.18 -5.62 1.93
CA GLU A 178 22.67 -6.90 2.39
C GLU A 178 21.54 -6.71 3.41
N GLU A 179 21.67 -5.74 4.31
CA GLU A 179 20.60 -5.36 5.24
C GLU A 179 19.39 -4.81 4.52
N PHE A 180 19.58 -3.99 3.47
CA PHE A 180 18.48 -3.52 2.64
C PHE A 180 17.73 -4.69 1.97
N ILE A 181 18.47 -5.63 1.37
CA ILE A 181 17.90 -6.81 0.71
C ILE A 181 17.07 -7.63 1.70
N ALA A 182 17.62 -7.94 2.88
CA ALA A 182 16.91 -8.66 3.92
C ALA A 182 15.63 -7.93 4.37
N LEU A 183 15.73 -6.62 4.61
CA LEU A 183 14.60 -5.80 5.06
C LEU A 183 13.50 -5.69 3.99
N ARG A 184 13.87 -5.58 2.71
CA ARG A 184 12.95 -5.60 1.57
C ARG A 184 12.21 -6.92 1.49
N ASP A 185 12.92 -8.04 1.58
CA ASP A 185 12.34 -9.38 1.44
C ASP A 185 11.40 -9.70 2.60
N ASP A 186 11.80 -9.35 3.82
CA ASP A 186 10.92 -9.44 4.99
C ASP A 186 9.69 -8.56 4.87
N PHE A 187 9.83 -7.35 4.32
CA PHE A 187 8.69 -6.47 4.05
C PHE A 187 7.72 -7.11 3.05
N VAL A 188 8.19 -7.56 1.89
CA VAL A 188 7.33 -8.17 0.85
C VAL A 188 6.62 -9.40 1.38
N ARG A 189 7.36 -10.30 2.05
CA ARG A 189 6.82 -11.52 2.64
C ARG A 189 5.77 -11.22 3.71
N GLY A 190 6.10 -10.36 4.68
CA GLY A 190 5.20 -10.00 5.77
C GLY A 190 3.94 -9.26 5.29
N TYR A 191 4.09 -8.43 4.26
CA TYR A 191 2.95 -7.78 3.61
C TYR A 191 2.01 -8.81 2.98
N ILE A 192 2.53 -9.73 2.15
CA ILE A 192 1.73 -10.79 1.51
C ILE A 192 1.01 -11.65 2.56
N GLU A 193 1.71 -12.08 3.61
CA GLU A 193 1.13 -12.86 4.72
C GLU A 193 -0.02 -12.11 5.41
N CYS A 194 0.17 -10.81 5.67
CA CYS A 194 -0.87 -9.98 6.28
C CYS A 194 -2.10 -9.86 5.39
N VAL A 195 -1.91 -9.55 4.10
CA VAL A 195 -3.00 -9.40 3.13
C VAL A 195 -3.76 -10.72 3.00
N ALA A 196 -3.06 -11.84 2.81
CA ALA A 196 -3.66 -13.17 2.70
C ALA A 196 -4.54 -13.50 3.91
N LYS A 197 -4.04 -13.26 5.13
CA LYS A 197 -4.79 -13.48 6.38
C LYS A 197 -6.06 -12.64 6.45
N LYS A 198 -6.01 -11.38 6.02
CA LYS A 198 -7.17 -10.47 6.00
C LYS A 198 -8.21 -10.88 4.96
N ILE A 199 -7.77 -11.30 3.77
CA ILE A 199 -8.65 -11.83 2.72
C ILE A 199 -9.40 -13.07 3.23
N ILE A 200 -8.71 -14.00 3.90
CA ILE A 200 -9.34 -15.20 4.47
C ILE A 200 -10.37 -14.81 5.54
N ARG A 201 -10.05 -13.85 6.42
CA ARG A 201 -10.96 -13.41 7.48
C ARG A 201 -12.24 -12.76 6.94
N ARG A 202 -12.17 -11.96 5.88
CA ARG A 202 -13.36 -11.33 5.27
C ARG A 202 -14.28 -12.31 4.53
N ARG A 203 -13.82 -13.55 4.30
CA ARG A 203 -14.58 -14.60 3.60
C ARG A 203 -15.31 -15.56 4.56
N LYS A 204 -15.00 -15.50 5.86
CA LYS A 204 -15.71 -16.23 6.91
C LYS A 204 -16.83 -15.36 7.45
#